data_AF-A0A0H1BAC1-F1
#
_entry.id   AF-A0A0H1BAC1-F1
#
_cell.length_a   1.000
_cell.length_b   1.000
_cell.length_c   1.000
_cell.angle_alpha   90.00
_cell.angle_beta   90.00
_cell.angle_gamma   90.00
#
_symmetry.space_group_name_H-M   'P 1'
#
loop_
_entity.id
_entity.type
_entity.pdbx_description
1 polymer ?
#
loop_
_entity_poly.entity_id
_entity_poly.type
_entity_poly.pdbx_seq_one_letter_code
_entity_poly.pdbx_strand_id
1 'polypeptide(L)'
;MGKTIRRINELIAAIPAGCGVTDLETRSLLNFAVTDGHTVVCTRYVSSKTDEAASLYFSSGTKWKEGKTKGHFKMERHDKGADIVLVASEPLTFERHNWVTVPTNSMLTIHKQTVLIHPIIDEFYDDDPNHDRSAGFAVSKGLVSKAPGTTVSLDTTCTNTTDSTNNNNNNNNNNPPISEPFTPADTPGLTTGGKTQGGNGGPPRLDELERKIRRVQLRA
;
A
#
# COMPACT_ATOMS: atom_id res chain seq x y z
N MET A 1 -19.23 -5.90 -9.71
CA MET A 1 -18.00 -5.12 -10.00
C MET A 1 -17.45 -5.32 -11.41
N GLY A 2 -17.24 -6.54 -11.93
CA GLY A 2 -16.66 -6.73 -13.28
C GLY A 2 -17.43 -6.04 -14.42
N LYS A 3 -18.77 -6.07 -14.41
CA LYS A 3 -19.60 -5.33 -15.38
C LYS A 3 -19.37 -3.81 -15.34
N THR A 4 -19.14 -3.26 -14.15
CA THR A 4 -18.87 -1.82 -13.96
C THR A 4 -17.53 -1.44 -14.56
N ILE A 5 -16.48 -2.21 -14.29
CA ILE A 5 -15.14 -1.97 -14.88
C ILE A 5 -15.22 -2.04 -16.41
N ARG A 6 -15.84 -3.09 -16.95
CA ARG A 6 -16.07 -3.22 -18.39
C ARG A 6 -16.79 -1.99 -18.95
N ARG A 7 -17.86 -1.55 -18.29
CA ARG A 7 -18.64 -0.40 -18.75
C ARG A 7 -17.81 0.89 -18.74
N ILE A 8 -16.95 1.09 -17.74
CA ILE A 8 -16.03 2.24 -17.70
C ILE A 8 -15.04 2.17 -18.87
N ASN A 9 -14.42 1.01 -19.10
CA ASN A 9 -13.50 0.82 -20.23
C ASN A 9 -14.20 1.08 -21.58
N GLU A 10 -15.42 0.57 -21.79
CA GLU A 10 -16.22 0.83 -23.00
C GLU A 10 -16.49 2.33 -23.21
N LEU A 11 -16.82 3.05 -22.14
CA LEU A 11 -17.09 4.49 -22.21
C LEU A 11 -15.83 5.28 -22.59
N ILE A 12 -14.67 4.89 -22.08
CA ILE A 12 -13.39 5.50 -22.42
C ILE A 12 -13.01 5.17 -23.86
N ALA A 13 -13.18 3.92 -24.30
CA ALA A 13 -12.91 3.50 -25.67
C ALA A 13 -13.82 4.20 -26.69
N ALA A 14 -15.00 4.66 -26.28
CA ALA A 14 -15.92 5.42 -27.12
C ALA A 14 -15.55 6.91 -27.29
N ILE A 15 -14.51 7.41 -26.60
CA ILE A 15 -14.07 8.80 -26.74
C ILE A 15 -13.47 9.02 -28.15
N PRO A 16 -13.99 9.96 -28.96
CA PRO A 16 -13.48 10.21 -30.30
C PRO A 16 -12.04 10.74 -30.30
N ALA A 17 -11.18 10.19 -31.16
CA ALA A 17 -9.77 10.59 -31.31
C ALA A 17 -9.58 12.08 -31.70
N GLY A 18 -10.62 12.73 -32.24
CA GLY A 18 -10.59 14.12 -32.70
C GLY A 18 -11.13 15.15 -31.71
N CYS A 19 -11.26 14.84 -30.43
CA CYS A 19 -11.89 15.74 -29.45
C CYS A 19 -11.08 17.01 -29.11
N GLY A 20 -9.93 17.25 -29.75
CA GLY A 20 -9.13 18.47 -29.57
C GLY A 20 -8.49 18.62 -28.19
N VAL A 21 -8.44 17.54 -27.40
CA VAL A 21 -7.80 17.51 -26.08
C VAL A 21 -6.41 16.93 -26.23
N THR A 22 -5.37 17.71 -25.94
CA THR A 22 -3.96 17.32 -26.13
C THR A 22 -3.44 16.40 -25.03
N ASP A 23 -4.02 16.47 -23.83
CA ASP A 23 -3.56 15.74 -22.63
C ASP A 23 -4.64 14.76 -22.12
N LEU A 24 -5.33 14.06 -23.03
CA LEU A 24 -6.37 13.12 -22.65
C LEU A 24 -5.74 11.82 -22.12
N GLU A 25 -5.75 11.66 -20.79
CA GLU A 25 -5.42 10.38 -20.16
C GLU A 25 -6.63 9.43 -20.23
N THR A 26 -6.47 8.32 -20.93
CA THR A 26 -7.51 7.29 -21.08
C THR A 26 -7.28 6.08 -20.18
N ARG A 27 -6.11 5.96 -19.53
CA ARG A 27 -5.89 4.90 -18.55
C ARG A 27 -6.60 5.22 -17.25
N SER A 28 -7.25 4.21 -16.68
CA SER A 28 -8.01 4.31 -15.43
C SER A 28 -7.30 3.58 -14.30
N LEU A 29 -7.29 4.19 -13.12
CA LEU A 29 -6.95 3.54 -11.84
C LEU A 29 -8.24 3.41 -11.02
N LEU A 30 -8.70 2.18 -10.79
CA LEU A 30 -10.06 1.93 -10.27
C LEU A 30 -10.04 1.14 -8.96
N ASN A 31 -9.57 1.79 -7.89
CA ASN A 31 -9.64 1.24 -6.54
C ASN A 31 -10.97 1.59 -5.88
N PHE A 32 -11.97 0.72 -6.02
CA PHE A 32 -13.29 0.88 -5.42
C PHE A 32 -13.48 -0.05 -4.23
N ALA A 33 -14.35 0.32 -3.30
CA ALA A 33 -14.88 -0.55 -2.26
C ALA A 33 -16.40 -0.39 -2.20
N VAL A 34 -17.13 -1.51 -2.26
CA VAL A 34 -18.60 -1.53 -2.27
C VAL A 34 -19.07 -2.59 -1.30
N THR A 35 -20.17 -2.32 -0.58
CA THR A 35 -20.76 -3.27 0.35
C THR A 35 -22.28 -3.26 0.31
N ASP A 36 -22.87 -4.42 0.63
CA ASP A 36 -24.30 -4.60 0.90
C ASP A 36 -24.61 -4.76 2.41
N GLY A 37 -23.62 -4.49 3.27
CA GLY A 37 -23.69 -4.70 4.72
C GLY A 37 -23.24 -6.09 5.20
N HIS A 38 -23.08 -7.06 4.30
CA HIS A 38 -22.64 -8.42 4.65
C HIS A 38 -21.37 -8.84 3.91
N THR A 39 -21.21 -8.35 2.69
CA THR A 39 -20.08 -8.60 1.81
C THR A 39 -19.45 -7.27 1.45
N VAL A 40 -18.12 -7.23 1.45
CA VAL A 40 -17.35 -6.09 0.93
C VAL A 40 -16.59 -6.58 -0.29
N VAL A 41 -16.69 -5.84 -1.39
CA VAL A 41 -15.93 -6.10 -2.61
C VAL A 41 -15.07 -4.88 -2.89
N CYS A 42 -13.75 -5.11 -2.95
CA CYS A 42 -12.79 -4.10 -3.36
C CYS A 42 -12.14 -4.50 -4.69
N THR A 43 -11.74 -3.51 -5.48
CA THR A 43 -10.97 -3.71 -6.70
C THR A 43 -9.61 -3.05 -6.56
N ARG A 44 -8.55 -3.69 -7.07
CA ARG A 44 -7.29 -3.03 -7.39
C ARG A 44 -7.07 -3.20 -8.88
N TYR A 45 -7.21 -2.13 -9.66
CA TYR A 45 -7.31 -2.25 -11.11
C TYR A 45 -6.67 -1.08 -11.85
N VAL A 46 -6.03 -1.40 -12.99
CA VAL A 46 -5.56 -0.47 -14.01
C VAL A 46 -5.91 -0.96 -15.42
N SER A 47 -6.41 -0.06 -16.27
CA SER A 47 -6.71 -0.36 -17.68
C SER A 47 -5.45 -0.25 -18.55
N SER A 48 -4.44 -1.05 -18.23
CA SER A 48 -3.15 -1.11 -18.93
C SER A 48 -2.52 -2.48 -18.69
N LYS A 49 -1.80 -3.02 -19.68
CA LYS A 49 -0.98 -4.23 -19.50
C LYS A 49 0.39 -3.95 -18.90
N THR A 50 0.91 -2.74 -19.10
CA THR A 50 2.28 -2.38 -18.75
C THR A 50 2.36 -1.58 -17.46
N ASP A 51 1.27 -0.93 -17.04
CA ASP A 51 1.24 -0.15 -15.81
C ASP A 51 0.77 -0.99 -14.62
N GLU A 52 1.31 -0.67 -13.44
CA GLU A 52 0.88 -1.23 -12.16
C GLU A 52 -0.25 -0.37 -11.58
N ALA A 53 -1.27 -1.01 -11.01
CA ALA A 53 -2.37 -0.32 -10.36
C ALA A 53 -1.91 0.44 -9.11
N ALA A 54 -2.69 1.46 -8.74
CA ALA A 54 -2.52 2.17 -7.47
C ALA A 54 -2.61 1.17 -6.30
N SER A 55 -1.87 1.44 -5.23
CA SER A 55 -1.69 0.53 -4.12
C SER A 55 -3.01 0.22 -3.42
N LEU A 56 -3.13 -1.03 -2.99
CA LEU A 56 -4.19 -1.49 -2.11
C LEU A 56 -3.64 -2.63 -1.27
N TYR A 57 -3.90 -2.56 0.02
CA TYR A 57 -3.46 -3.53 1.02
C TYR A 57 -4.65 -4.03 1.80
N PHE A 58 -4.53 -5.25 2.33
CA PHE A 58 -5.41 -5.72 3.37
C PHE A 58 -4.63 -6.36 4.52
N SER A 59 -5.21 -6.31 5.70
CA SER A 59 -4.75 -7.02 6.89
C SER A 59 -5.95 -7.73 7.51
N SER A 60 -5.74 -8.92 8.05
CA SER A 60 -6.80 -9.71 8.69
C SER A 60 -6.34 -10.26 10.03
N GLY A 61 -7.25 -10.27 11.00
CA GLY A 61 -6.99 -10.81 12.32
C GLY A 61 -8.24 -10.84 13.19
N THR A 62 -8.03 -11.05 14.47
CA THR A 62 -9.10 -11.21 15.46
C THR A 62 -9.45 -9.91 16.17
N LYS A 63 -8.47 -9.02 16.36
CA LYS A 63 -8.65 -7.77 17.11
C LYS A 63 -7.77 -6.66 16.54
N TRP A 64 -8.33 -5.46 16.48
CA TRP A 64 -7.60 -4.23 16.23
C TRP A 64 -7.49 -3.45 17.54
N LYS A 65 -6.28 -3.22 18.02
CA LYS A 65 -6.08 -2.56 19.32
C LYS A 65 -4.92 -1.60 19.33
N GLU A 66 -5.03 -0.60 20.20
CA GLU A 66 -3.92 0.27 20.55
C GLU A 66 -2.86 -0.51 21.33
N GLY A 67 -1.61 -0.35 20.92
CA GLY A 67 -0.44 -0.95 21.55
C GLY A 67 -0.03 -0.23 22.83
N LYS A 68 1.20 -0.50 23.29
CA LYS A 68 1.74 0.14 24.50
C LYS A 68 1.98 1.64 24.30
N THR A 69 2.35 2.04 23.09
CA THR A 69 2.53 3.43 22.70
C THR A 69 1.21 3.98 22.20
N LYS A 70 0.76 5.10 22.78
CA LYS A 70 -0.47 5.77 22.36
C LYS A 70 -0.41 6.14 20.87
N GLY A 71 -1.50 5.90 20.15
CA GLY A 71 -1.64 6.10 18.71
C GLY A 71 -1.07 4.97 17.85
N HIS A 72 -0.35 4.01 18.44
CA HIS A 72 0.21 2.88 17.69
C HIS A 72 -0.77 1.72 17.73
N PHE A 73 -1.61 1.62 16.71
CA PHE A 73 -2.51 0.48 16.56
C PHE A 73 -1.81 -0.71 15.92
N LYS A 74 -2.30 -1.91 16.23
CA LYS A 74 -1.85 -3.15 15.60
C LYS A 74 -2.99 -4.14 15.42
N MET A 75 -2.83 -4.98 14.40
CA MET A 75 -3.67 -6.14 14.18
C MET A 75 -3.17 -7.30 15.04
N GLU A 76 -4.06 -7.97 15.78
CA GLU A 76 -3.73 -9.16 16.56
C GLU A 76 -4.44 -10.41 16.02
N ARG A 77 -3.69 -11.51 15.98
CA ARG A 77 -4.19 -12.85 15.68
C ARG A 77 -4.07 -13.72 16.92
N HIS A 78 -5.20 -13.97 17.59
CA HIS A 78 -5.27 -14.89 18.74
C HIS A 78 -5.69 -16.30 18.34
N ASP A 79 -6.25 -16.49 17.16
CA ASP A 79 -6.62 -17.78 16.59
C ASP A 79 -6.43 -17.78 15.05
N LYS A 80 -6.99 -18.80 14.37
CA LYS A 80 -6.94 -18.95 12.91
C LYS A 80 -8.00 -18.12 12.17
N GLY A 81 -8.90 -17.47 12.90
CA GLY A 81 -9.98 -16.66 12.37
C GLY A 81 -9.53 -15.28 11.90
N ALA A 82 -10.37 -14.65 11.10
CA ALA A 82 -10.22 -13.29 10.61
C ALA A 82 -11.52 -12.51 10.89
N ASP A 83 -11.80 -12.24 12.17
CA ASP A 83 -12.99 -11.48 12.60
C ASP A 83 -12.98 -10.03 12.10
N ILE A 84 -11.79 -9.48 11.88
CA ILE A 84 -11.57 -8.13 11.40
C ILE A 84 -10.70 -8.19 10.16
N VAL A 85 -11.17 -7.51 9.11
CA VAL A 85 -10.41 -7.28 7.89
C VAL A 85 -10.32 -5.78 7.68
N LEU A 86 -9.10 -5.26 7.58
CA LEU A 86 -8.81 -3.89 7.19
C LEU A 86 -8.38 -3.87 5.75
N VAL A 87 -8.89 -2.92 4.97
CA VAL A 87 -8.45 -2.64 3.60
C VAL A 87 -8.07 -1.18 3.53
N ALA A 88 -6.89 -0.87 3.01
CA ALA A 88 -6.37 0.48 2.95
C ALA A 88 -5.42 0.66 1.76
N SER A 89 -5.27 1.90 1.28
CA SER A 89 -4.31 2.22 0.21
C SER A 89 -2.85 2.04 0.64
N GLU A 90 -2.58 2.12 1.95
CA GLU A 90 -1.26 1.97 2.55
C GLU A 90 -1.38 1.24 3.90
N PRO A 91 -0.32 0.53 4.36
CA PRO A 91 -0.30 -0.06 5.70
C PRO A 91 -0.50 0.99 6.80
N LEU A 92 -1.53 0.83 7.64
CA LEU A 92 -1.84 1.77 8.72
C LEU A 92 -0.95 1.61 9.96
N THR A 93 -0.03 0.64 9.94
CA THR A 93 0.84 0.29 11.08
C THR A 93 2.28 0.13 10.64
N PHE A 94 3.21 0.30 11.57
CA PHE A 94 4.63 0.02 11.34
C PHE A 94 4.93 -1.46 11.09
N GLU A 95 4.09 -2.38 11.59
CA GLU A 95 4.21 -3.83 11.39
C GLU A 95 3.79 -4.24 9.96
N ARG A 96 4.59 -3.86 8.96
CA ARG A 96 4.25 -4.08 7.54
C ARG A 96 4.07 -5.54 7.14
N HIS A 97 4.69 -6.47 7.86
CA HIS A 97 4.54 -7.91 7.63
C HIS A 97 3.10 -8.41 7.89
N ASN A 98 2.27 -7.64 8.62
CA ASN A 98 0.86 -7.96 8.85
C ASN A 98 -0.06 -7.47 7.71
N TRP A 99 0.50 -6.82 6.69
CA TRP A 99 -0.22 -6.28 5.54
C TRP A 99 0.15 -7.05 4.28
N VAL A 100 -0.87 -7.43 3.52
CA VAL A 100 -0.73 -8.12 2.25
C VAL A 100 -1.13 -7.15 1.14
N THR A 101 -0.26 -6.99 0.15
CA THR A 101 -0.59 -6.23 -1.06
C THR A 101 -1.65 -6.99 -1.86
N VAL A 102 -2.74 -6.33 -2.23
CA VAL A 102 -3.71 -6.88 -3.19
C VAL A 102 -3.03 -6.90 -4.57
N PRO A 103 -3.03 -8.00 -5.33
CA PRO A 103 -2.40 -8.03 -6.65
C PRO A 103 -3.06 -7.05 -7.64
N THR A 104 -2.30 -6.58 -8.64
CA THR A 104 -2.84 -5.75 -9.72
C THR A 104 -3.92 -6.51 -10.48
N ASN A 105 -4.95 -5.79 -10.92
CA ASN A 105 -6.10 -6.32 -11.67
C ASN A 105 -6.77 -7.50 -10.97
N SER A 106 -7.00 -7.35 -9.66
CA SER A 106 -7.68 -8.33 -8.82
C SER A 106 -8.85 -7.73 -8.06
N MET A 107 -9.78 -8.60 -7.70
CA MET A 107 -10.91 -8.30 -6.84
C MET A 107 -10.70 -8.98 -5.48
N LEU A 108 -10.86 -8.21 -4.41
CA LEU A 108 -10.84 -8.66 -3.03
C LEU A 108 -12.28 -8.74 -2.55
N THR A 109 -12.75 -9.94 -2.25
CA THR A 109 -14.09 -10.17 -1.68
C THR A 109 -13.95 -10.60 -0.23
N ILE A 110 -14.63 -9.89 0.66
CA ILE A 110 -14.71 -10.20 2.08
C ILE A 110 -16.15 -10.60 2.37
N HIS A 111 -16.34 -11.81 2.88
CA HIS A 111 -17.64 -12.30 3.31
C HIS A 111 -17.47 -13.03 4.65
N LYS A 112 -18.10 -12.50 5.71
CA LYS A 112 -17.86 -12.95 7.09
C LYS A 112 -16.36 -12.89 7.43
N GLN A 113 -15.76 -14.03 7.79
CA GLN A 113 -14.32 -14.14 8.12
C GLN A 113 -13.46 -14.55 6.92
N THR A 114 -14.05 -14.69 5.73
CA THR A 114 -13.33 -15.18 4.54
C THR A 114 -12.93 -14.02 3.66
N VAL A 115 -11.64 -13.97 3.33
CA VAL A 115 -11.07 -13.09 2.31
C VAL A 115 -10.73 -13.92 1.09
N LEU A 116 -11.34 -13.61 -0.05
CA LEU A 116 -11.08 -14.23 -1.34
C LEU A 116 -10.47 -13.19 -2.28
N ILE A 117 -9.36 -13.55 -2.93
CA ILE A 117 -8.76 -12.76 -4.00
C ILE A 117 -8.93 -13.55 -5.29
N HIS A 118 -9.46 -12.90 -6.32
CA HIS A 118 -9.53 -13.49 -7.65
C HIS A 118 -9.17 -12.46 -8.72
N PRO A 119 -8.54 -12.88 -9.82
CA PRO A 119 -8.18 -11.97 -10.89
C PRO A 119 -9.43 -11.40 -11.57
N ILE A 120 -9.28 -10.20 -12.14
CA ILE A 120 -10.22 -9.61 -13.08
C ILE A 120 -9.75 -9.99 -14.47
N ILE A 121 -10.47 -10.91 -15.12
CA ILE A 121 -10.13 -11.42 -16.45
C ILE A 121 -10.73 -10.50 -17.52
N ASP A 122 -9.89 -9.65 -18.11
CA ASP A 122 -10.21 -8.79 -19.24
C ASP A 122 -9.01 -8.60 -20.17
N GLU A 123 -9.08 -7.63 -21.09
CA GLU A 123 -8.01 -7.35 -22.05
C GLU A 123 -6.70 -6.85 -21.41
N PHE A 124 -6.71 -6.45 -20.14
CA PHE A 124 -5.53 -5.98 -19.39
C PHE A 124 -5.00 -7.02 -18.40
N TYR A 125 -5.64 -8.20 -18.33
CA TYR A 125 -5.16 -9.34 -17.56
C TYR A 125 -3.91 -9.95 -18.20
N ASP A 126 -3.02 -10.47 -17.36
CA ASP A 126 -1.83 -11.21 -17.75
C ASP A 126 -1.77 -12.52 -16.96
N ASP A 127 -1.53 -13.65 -17.65
CA ASP A 127 -1.45 -14.98 -17.05
C ASP A 127 -0.05 -15.30 -16.49
N ASP A 128 0.97 -14.53 -16.86
CA ASP A 128 2.32 -14.73 -16.33
C ASP A 128 2.44 -14.08 -14.94
N PRO A 129 2.64 -14.87 -13.87
CA PRO A 129 2.82 -14.34 -12.51
C PRO A 129 4.11 -13.51 -12.35
N ASN A 130 5.07 -13.64 -13.27
CA ASN A 130 6.32 -12.88 -13.28
C ASN A 130 6.26 -11.63 -14.16
N HIS A 131 5.07 -11.28 -14.68
CA HIS A 131 4.91 -10.11 -15.52
C HIS A 131 5.13 -8.81 -14.74
N ASP A 132 6.23 -8.12 -15.05
CA ASP A 132 6.60 -6.86 -14.43
C ASP A 132 5.77 -5.69 -15.01
N ARG A 133 5.29 -4.84 -14.10
CA ARG A 133 4.49 -3.66 -14.44
C ARG A 133 5.11 -2.40 -13.84
N SER A 134 5.08 -1.31 -14.59
CA SER A 134 5.65 -0.03 -14.19
C SER A 134 4.75 0.73 -13.22
N ALA A 135 5.31 1.19 -12.10
CA ALA A 135 4.63 2.08 -11.17
C ALA A 135 4.51 3.54 -11.67
N GLY A 136 5.17 3.87 -12.79
CA GLY A 136 5.31 5.25 -13.27
C GLY A 136 3.98 5.96 -13.49
N PHE A 137 2.95 5.27 -13.98
CA PHE A 137 1.64 5.87 -14.19
C PHE A 137 0.96 6.27 -12.87
N ALA A 138 0.90 5.37 -11.89
CA ALA A 138 0.32 5.70 -10.58
C ALA A 138 1.09 6.85 -9.92
N VAL A 139 2.43 6.82 -9.98
CA VAL A 139 3.29 7.89 -9.45
C VAL A 139 3.03 9.22 -10.13
N SER A 140 2.85 9.25 -11.46
CA SER A 140 2.50 10.47 -12.20
C SER A 140 1.16 11.08 -11.78
N LYS A 141 0.26 10.27 -11.18
CA LYS A 141 -1.03 10.71 -10.63
C LYS A 141 -0.97 11.01 -9.13
N GLY A 142 0.23 11.07 -8.54
CA GLY A 142 0.43 11.33 -7.11
C GLY A 142 0.05 10.14 -6.22
N LEU A 143 -0.02 8.94 -6.78
CA LEU A 143 -0.34 7.70 -6.09
C LEU A 143 0.90 6.81 -6.00
N VAL A 144 0.90 5.85 -5.08
CA VAL A 144 1.94 4.83 -4.98
C VAL A 144 1.40 3.51 -5.51
N SER A 145 2.22 2.70 -6.17
CA SER A 145 1.83 1.34 -6.59
C SER A 145 2.19 0.29 -5.54
N LYS A 146 3.28 0.51 -4.80
CA LYS A 146 3.74 -0.30 -3.66
C LYS A 146 4.15 0.63 -2.51
N ALA A 147 3.94 0.18 -1.27
CA ALA A 147 4.19 0.93 -0.06
C ALA A 147 5.68 1.31 0.06
N PRO A 148 6.01 2.42 0.77
CA PRO A 148 7.39 2.86 0.96
C PRO A 148 8.22 1.76 1.63
N GLY A 149 9.27 1.30 0.94
CA GLY A 149 10.10 0.16 1.33
C GLY A 149 10.74 -0.53 0.12
N THR A 150 10.16 -0.33 -1.06
CA THR A 150 10.75 -0.68 -2.36
C THR A 150 10.68 0.57 -3.23
N THR A 151 11.61 1.51 -3.04
CA THR A 151 11.73 2.69 -3.88
C THR A 151 12.18 2.27 -5.28
N VAL A 152 11.30 2.38 -6.26
CA VAL A 152 11.71 2.43 -7.66
C VAL A 152 12.00 3.91 -7.95
N SER A 153 13.26 4.21 -8.25
CA SER A 153 13.68 5.54 -8.69
C SER A 153 12.96 5.90 -9.99
N LEU A 154 12.59 7.17 -10.14
CA LEU A 154 12.16 7.71 -11.43
C LEU A 154 13.38 7.70 -12.36
N ASP A 155 13.53 6.69 -13.22
CA ASP A 155 14.52 6.74 -14.30
C ASP A 155 14.05 7.77 -15.34
N THR A 156 14.55 9.00 -15.17
CA THR A 156 14.54 10.00 -16.23
C THR A 156 15.80 9.78 -17.05
N THR A 157 15.70 9.06 -18.16
CA THR A 157 16.71 9.15 -19.21
C THR A 157 16.02 9.28 -20.55
N CYS A 158 15.70 10.53 -20.88
CA CYS A 158 15.46 10.97 -22.24
C CYS A 158 16.83 11.37 -22.82
N THR A 159 17.44 10.53 -23.67
CA THR A 159 18.44 11.00 -24.64
C THR A 159 18.31 10.20 -25.93
N ASN A 160 17.90 10.90 -26.98
CA ASN A 160 18.08 10.51 -28.36
C ASN A 160 19.59 10.42 -28.68
N THR A 161 20.05 9.29 -29.23
CA THR A 161 21.08 9.25 -30.28
C THR A 161 21.00 7.91 -31.01
N THR A 162 20.75 8.00 -32.32
CA THR A 162 21.08 6.99 -33.33
C THR A 162 22.56 6.64 -33.30
N ASP A 163 22.91 5.35 -33.29
CA ASP A 163 23.76 4.75 -34.32
C ASP A 163 23.85 3.23 -34.19
N SER A 164 23.97 2.60 -35.35
CA SER A 164 23.98 1.15 -35.55
C SER A 164 25.40 0.59 -35.45
N THR A 165 25.65 -0.53 -34.74
CA THR A 165 26.51 -1.63 -35.22
C THR A 165 26.48 -2.89 -34.32
N ASN A 166 26.77 -4.02 -34.98
CA ASN A 166 26.66 -5.43 -34.62
C ASN A 166 27.47 -5.96 -33.42
N ASN A 167 26.95 -7.08 -32.89
CA ASN A 167 27.62 -8.30 -32.37
C ASN A 167 28.60 -8.20 -31.18
N ASN A 168 28.24 -8.84 -30.04
CA ASN A 168 28.71 -10.20 -29.71
C ASN A 168 28.29 -10.65 -28.30
N ASN A 169 28.10 -11.96 -28.19
CA ASN A 169 27.92 -12.77 -26.97
C ASN A 169 28.80 -12.34 -25.78
N ASN A 170 28.21 -12.36 -24.57
CA ASN A 170 28.78 -13.11 -23.45
C ASN A 170 27.78 -13.25 -22.29
N ASN A 171 27.52 -14.51 -21.95
CA ASN A 171 26.95 -14.92 -20.66
C ASN A 171 27.85 -14.44 -19.53
N ASN A 172 27.26 -13.94 -18.43
CA ASN A 172 27.73 -14.20 -17.08
C ASN A 172 26.64 -13.90 -16.05
N ASN A 173 26.12 -14.98 -15.46
CA ASN A 173 25.30 -15.00 -14.27
C ASN A 173 26.15 -14.56 -13.07
N ASN A 174 25.76 -13.48 -12.39
CA ASN A 174 26.26 -13.16 -11.05
C ASN A 174 25.07 -12.99 -10.10
N ASN A 175 24.71 -14.08 -9.41
CA ASN A 175 23.86 -14.02 -8.22
C ASN A 175 24.71 -13.62 -7.01
N PRO A 176 24.24 -12.73 -6.12
CA PRO A 176 24.94 -12.45 -4.85
C PRO A 176 24.72 -13.59 -3.84
N PRO A 177 25.64 -13.78 -2.88
CA PRO A 177 25.63 -14.94 -1.99
C PRO A 177 24.52 -14.89 -0.93
N ILE A 178 23.98 -16.06 -0.65
CA ILE A 178 22.99 -16.38 0.39
C ILE A 178 23.63 -16.14 1.77
N SER A 179 23.02 -15.30 2.61
CA SER A 179 23.39 -15.18 4.02
C SER A 179 22.72 -16.28 4.85
N GLU A 180 23.54 -16.99 5.64
CA GLU A 180 23.16 -18.07 6.55
C GLU A 180 22.27 -17.61 7.74
N PRO A 181 21.53 -18.52 8.39
CA PRO A 181 20.59 -18.20 9.47
C PRO A 181 21.30 -17.81 10.79
N PHE A 182 20.89 -16.70 11.38
CA PHE A 182 21.37 -16.25 12.70
C PHE A 182 20.75 -17.06 13.85
N THR A 183 21.61 -17.65 14.68
CA THR A 183 21.31 -18.27 16.00
C THR A 183 21.28 -17.19 17.10
N PRO A 184 20.40 -17.26 18.12
CA PRO A 184 20.32 -16.25 19.17
C PRO A 184 21.25 -16.57 20.35
N ALA A 185 22.31 -15.79 20.53
CA ALA A 185 23.05 -15.72 21.78
C ALA A 185 23.66 -14.31 21.91
N ASP A 186 23.10 -13.49 22.80
CA ASP A 186 23.83 -12.88 23.92
C ASP A 186 22.96 -11.80 24.59
N THR A 187 22.55 -12.13 25.80
CA THR A 187 21.96 -11.20 26.77
C THR A 187 23.07 -10.76 27.72
N PRO A 188 23.33 -9.46 27.90
CA PRO A 188 24.05 -9.00 29.08
C PRO A 188 23.07 -8.62 30.19
N GLY A 189 23.25 -9.27 31.33
CA GLY A 189 22.43 -9.13 32.52
C GLY A 189 22.59 -7.83 33.31
N LEU A 190 21.64 -7.68 34.22
CA LEU A 190 21.46 -6.66 35.25
C LEU A 190 22.67 -6.57 36.21
N THR A 191 23.11 -5.36 36.55
CA THR A 191 23.69 -5.07 37.87
C THR A 191 23.22 -3.73 38.43
N THR A 192 22.95 -3.79 39.73
CA THR A 192 22.36 -2.81 40.65
C THR A 192 23.32 -1.70 41.10
N GLY A 193 22.78 -0.52 41.44
CA GLY A 193 23.48 0.49 42.25
C GLY A 193 22.71 1.81 42.34
N GLY A 194 22.10 2.11 43.48
CA GLY A 194 21.20 3.27 43.67
C GLY A 194 21.87 4.56 44.16
N LYS A 195 21.10 5.66 44.14
CA LYS A 195 20.89 6.60 45.26
C LYS A 195 19.91 7.73 44.89
N THR A 196 19.07 8.04 45.86
CA THR A 196 18.04 9.08 46.01
C THR A 196 18.53 10.53 45.87
N GLN A 197 17.68 11.43 45.35
CA GLN A 197 17.42 12.77 45.91
C GLN A 197 16.06 13.32 45.41
N GLY A 198 15.31 13.95 46.31
CA GLY A 198 13.93 14.41 46.09
C GLY A 198 13.80 15.87 45.61
N GLY A 199 12.59 16.20 45.14
CA GLY A 199 12.17 17.56 44.81
C GLY A 199 10.65 17.64 44.69
N ASN A 200 10.02 18.38 45.61
CA ASN A 200 8.59 18.69 45.62
C ASN A 200 8.20 19.54 44.39
N GLY A 201 7.14 19.14 43.69
CA GLY A 201 6.49 19.94 42.65
C GLY A 201 5.17 19.31 42.22
N GLY A 202 4.06 19.77 42.81
CA GLY A 202 2.72 19.34 42.42
C GLY A 202 2.38 19.71 40.97
N PRO A 203 1.42 19.01 40.33
CA PRO A 203 1.13 19.21 38.91
C PRO A 203 0.48 20.59 38.66
N PRO A 204 0.79 21.26 37.52
CA PRO A 204 0.10 22.49 37.14
C PRO A 204 -1.39 22.22 36.88
N ARG A 205 -2.24 23.08 37.44
CA ARG A 205 -3.71 23.05 37.28
C ARG A 205 -4.13 23.18 35.81
N LEU A 206 -5.19 22.46 35.48
CA LEU A 206 -5.91 22.40 34.19
C LEU A 206 -6.36 23.78 33.62
N ASP A 207 -6.26 24.85 34.41
CA ASP A 207 -6.80 26.19 34.13
C ASP A 207 -6.02 27.00 33.08
N GLU A 208 -4.78 26.61 32.76
CA GLU A 208 -3.94 27.31 31.77
C GLU A 208 -4.14 26.79 30.35
N LEU A 209 -4.45 25.50 30.21
CA LEU A 209 -4.72 24.86 28.91
C LEU A 209 -6.11 25.25 28.37
N GLU A 210 -7.13 25.34 29.23
CA GLU A 210 -8.46 25.81 28.82
C GLU A 210 -8.47 27.27 28.35
N ARG A 211 -7.60 28.12 28.93
CA ARG A 211 -7.45 29.52 28.51
C ARG A 211 -6.81 29.66 27.13
N LYS A 212 -5.93 28.74 26.73
CA LYS A 212 -5.32 28.71 25.39
C LYS A 212 -6.32 28.24 24.32
N ILE A 213 -7.15 27.26 24.63
CA ILE A 213 -8.13 26.71 23.68
C ILE A 213 -9.22 27.74 23.33
N ARG A 214 -9.71 28.52 24.31
CA ARG A 214 -10.72 29.57 24.04
C ARG A 214 -10.22 30.75 23.22
N ARG A 215 -8.90 30.98 23.11
CA ARG A 215 -8.33 32.10 22.33
C ARG A 215 -8.23 31.78 20.83
N VAL A 216 -8.21 30.51 20.46
CA VAL A 216 -8.11 30.07 19.05
C VAL A 216 -9.48 30.08 18.37
N GLN A 217 -10.57 29.89 19.12
CA GLN A 217 -11.93 29.81 18.57
C GLN A 217 -12.60 31.15 18.23
N LEU A 218 -11.96 32.30 18.51
CA LEU A 218 -12.53 33.65 18.28
C LEU A 218 -11.83 34.43 17.15
N ARG A 219 -11.07 33.74 16.29
CA ARG A 219 -10.43 34.33 15.10
C ARG A 219 -10.72 33.57 13.80
N ALA A 220 -11.87 32.91 13.72
CA ALA A 220 -12.46 32.39 12.48
C ALA A 220 -13.81 33.06 12.26
#